data_AF-B7VU61-F1
#
_entry.id   AF-B7VU61-F1
#
_cell.length_a   1.000
_cell.length_b   1.000
_cell.length_c   1.000
_cell.angle_alpha   90.00
_cell.angle_beta   90.00
_cell.angle_gamma   90.00
#
_symmetry.space_group_name_H-M   'P 1'
#
loop_
_entity.id
_entity.type
_entity.pdbx_description
1 polymer ?
#
loop_
_entity_poly.entity_id
_entity_poly.type
_entity_poly.pdbx_seq_one_letter_code
_entity_poly.pdbx_strand_id
1 'polypeptide(L)' 'FSKDLAFNVGGHTNHTVFWKNLSPNGGGEPEGELLAAIEDAFGSFDKFKAHFTAAATGIQGSGWAVLAYDQIAGKLTI' A
#
# COMPACT_ATOMS: atom_id res chain seq x y z
N PHE A 1 22.98 -16.96 0.35
CA PHE A 1 22.93 -16.46 -1.04
C PHE A 1 21.54 -15.99 -1.44
N SER A 2 20.54 -16.85 -1.69
CA SER A 2 19.20 -16.40 -2.13
C SER A 2 18.44 -15.61 -1.06
N LYS A 3 18.53 -16.02 0.21
CA LYS A 3 17.90 -15.31 1.35
C LYS A 3 18.37 -13.86 1.46
N ASP A 4 19.68 -13.65 1.48
CA ASP A 4 20.26 -12.32 1.69
C ASP A 4 19.96 -11.41 0.50
N LEU A 5 20.00 -11.96 -0.72
CA LEU A 5 19.61 -11.23 -1.92
C LEU A 5 18.14 -10.80 -1.84
N ALA A 6 17.23 -11.73 -1.54
CA ALA A 6 15.79 -11.43 -1.44
C ALA A 6 15.50 -10.40 -0.33
N PHE A 7 16.16 -10.53 0.83
CA PHE A 7 16.00 -9.60 1.95
C PHE A 7 16.43 -8.18 1.56
N ASN A 8 17.63 -8.03 1.00
CA ASN A 8 18.16 -6.71 0.67
C ASN A 8 17.45 -6.08 -0.54
N VAL A 9 17.12 -6.86 -1.57
CA VAL A 9 16.37 -6.35 -2.74
C VAL A 9 14.95 -5.99 -2.35
N GLY A 10 14.25 -6.83 -1.58
CA GLY A 10 12.91 -6.50 -1.08
C GLY A 10 12.92 -5.23 -0.22
N GLY A 11 13.91 -5.09 0.66
CA GLY A 11 14.13 -3.87 1.43
C GLY A 11 14.35 -2.65 0.54
N HIS A 12 15.24 -2.75 -0.46
CA HIS A 12 15.52 -1.67 -1.40
C HIS A 12 14.27 -1.24 -2.19
N THR A 13 13.50 -2.20 -2.70
CA THR A 13 12.26 -1.93 -3.44
C THR A 13 11.23 -1.23 -2.55
N ASN A 14 10.99 -1.75 -1.33
CA ASN A 14 10.02 -1.16 -0.42
C ASN A 14 10.37 0.29 -0.05
N HIS A 15 11.64 0.57 0.26
CA HIS A 15 12.06 1.93 0.60
C HIS A 15 12.05 2.87 -0.61
N THR A 16 12.38 2.37 -1.82
CA THR A 16 12.32 3.17 -3.04
C THR A 16 10.89 3.66 -3.31
N VAL A 17 9.90 2.77 -3.14
CA VAL A 17 8.48 3.14 -3.27
C VAL A 17 8.03 4.04 -2.12
N PHE A 18 8.41 3.72 -0.88
CA PHE A 18 8.05 4.50 0.31
C PHE A 18 8.41 5.98 0.15
N TRP A 19 9.63 6.30 -0.27
CA TRP A 19 10.05 7.69 -0.43
C TRP A 19 9.33 8.41 -1.57
N LYS A 20 8.89 7.68 -2.61
CA LYS A 20 8.09 8.25 -3.71
C LYS A 20 6.63 8.49 -3.32
N ASN A 21 6.11 7.77 -2.32
CA ASN A 21 4.77 7.97 -1.78
C ASN A 21 4.67 9.17 -0.83
N LEU A 22 5.79 9.71 -0.34
CA LEU A 22 5.82 10.86 0.57
C LEU A 22 6.04 12.17 -0.19
N SER A 23 5.29 13.20 0.21
CA SER A 23 5.45 14.56 -0.30
C SER A 23 5.17 15.56 0.83
N PRO A 24 5.95 16.65 0.95
CA PRO A 24 5.67 17.70 1.94
C PRO A 24 4.32 18.40 1.69
N ASN A 25 3.83 18.32 0.45
CA ASN A 25 2.54 18.88 0.04
C ASN A 25 1.53 17.75 -0.28
N GLY A 26 1.80 16.52 0.18
CA GLY A 26 0.92 15.37 -0.02
C GLY A 26 -0.14 15.24 1.08
N GLY A 27 -0.80 14.09 1.10
CA GLY A 27 -1.91 13.80 2.00
C GLY A 27 -3.27 14.16 1.40
N GLY A 28 -4.30 14.15 2.22
CA GLY A 28 -5.68 14.30 1.77
C GLY A 28 -6.27 13.03 1.19
N GLU A 29 -7.31 13.19 0.39
CA GLU A 29 -8.00 12.11 -0.32
C GLU A 29 -7.55 12.12 -1.80
N PRO A 30 -7.32 10.96 -2.43
CA PRO A 30 -7.02 10.92 -3.86
C PRO A 30 -8.21 11.41 -4.67
N GLU A 31 -7.96 11.73 -5.94
CA GLU A 31 -8.99 12.21 -6.87
C GLU A 31 -9.06 11.32 -8.11
N GLY A 32 -10.13 11.45 -8.90
CA GLY A 32 -10.27 10.81 -10.20
C GLY A 32 -10.30 9.28 -10.13
N GLU A 33 -9.61 8.63 -11.08
CA GLU A 33 -9.65 7.17 -11.26
C GLU A 33 -9.17 6.40 -10.02
N LEU A 34 -8.22 6.95 -9.27
CA LEU A 34 -7.71 6.29 -8.06
C LEU A 34 -8.76 6.26 -6.95
N LEU A 35 -9.48 7.38 -6.75
CA LEU A 35 -10.57 7.40 -5.78
C LEU A 35 -11.67 6.41 -6.17
N ALA A 36 -12.09 6.43 -7.44
CA ALA A 36 -13.10 5.51 -7.94
C ALA A 36 -12.69 4.04 -7.77
N ALA A 37 -11.43 3.69 -8.03
CA ALA A 37 -10.91 2.34 -7.83
C ALA A 37 -10.87 1.94 -6.35
N ILE A 38 -10.56 2.88 -5.45
CA ILE A 38 -10.59 2.65 -3.99
C ILE A 38 -12.03 2.44 -3.52
N GLU A 39 -12.98 3.24 -3.98
CA GLU A 39 -14.39 3.10 -3.59
C GLU A 39 -14.99 1.80 -4.13
N ASP A 40 -14.66 1.39 -5.37
CA ASP A 40 -15.06 0.08 -5.89
C ASP A 40 -14.48 -1.08 -5.05
N ALA A 41 -13.23 -0.94 -4.58
CA ALA A 41 -12.55 -2.00 -3.84
C ALA A 41 -12.91 -2.10 -2.35
N PHE A 42 -13.10 -0.96 -1.69
CA PHE A 42 -13.21 -0.91 -0.24
C PHE A 42 -14.53 -0.27 0.21
N GLY A 43 -15.37 0.18 -0.72
CA GLY A 43 -16.68 0.78 -0.49
C GLY A 43 -16.64 2.28 -0.16
N SER A 44 -15.56 2.80 0.42
CA SER A 44 -15.29 4.24 0.57
C SER A 44 -13.81 4.48 0.93
N PHE A 45 -13.32 5.71 0.72
CA PHE A 45 -11.95 6.08 1.14
C PHE A 45 -11.74 5.93 2.66
N ASP A 46 -12.74 6.25 3.47
CA ASP A 46 -12.66 6.06 4.92
C ASP A 46 -12.57 4.58 5.33
N LYS A 47 -13.32 3.69 4.66
CA LYS A 47 -13.20 2.24 4.88
C LYS A 47 -11.84 1.72 4.45
N PHE A 48 -11.31 2.20 3.33
CA PHE A 48 -9.95 1.92 2.88
C PHE A 48 -8.92 2.33 3.94
N LYS A 49 -8.94 3.58 4.41
CA LYS A 49 -8.02 4.06 5.45
C LYS A 49 -8.12 3.23 6.72
N ALA A 50 -9.33 2.88 7.16
CA ALA A 50 -9.53 2.07 8.34
C ALA A 50 -8.92 0.66 8.17
N HIS A 51 -9.16 0.02 7.03
CA HIS A 51 -8.60 -1.30 6.72
C HIS A 51 -7.07 -1.27 6.60
N PHE A 52 -6.52 -0.29 5.88
CA PHE A 52 -5.07 -0.11 5.71
C PHE A 52 -4.39 0.16 7.06
N THR A 53 -4.99 1.00 7.91
CA THR A 53 -4.48 1.29 9.26
C THR A 53 -4.49 0.04 10.13
N ALA A 54 -5.57 -0.75 10.10
CA ALA A 54 -5.65 -2.01 10.84
C ALA A 54 -4.59 -3.03 10.35
N ALA A 55 -4.39 -3.16 9.04
CA ALA A 55 -3.37 -4.02 8.46
C ALA A 55 -1.96 -3.59 8.90
N ALA A 56 -1.64 -2.29 8.83
CA ALA A 56 -0.34 -1.76 9.21
C ALA A 56 -0.04 -1.91 10.71
N THR A 57 -1.03 -1.63 11.57
CA THR A 57 -0.87 -1.68 13.03
C THR A 57 -0.96 -3.09 13.61
N GLY A 58 -1.56 -4.04 12.88
CA GLY A 58 -1.67 -5.44 13.28
C GLY A 58 -0.41 -6.27 13.06
N ILE A 59 0.64 -5.71 12.44
CA ILE A 59 1.89 -6.44 12.14
C ILE A 59 2.61 -6.81 13.44
N GLN A 60 2.90 -8.10 13.61
CA GLN A 60 3.72 -8.61 14.72
C GLN A 60 5.19 -8.66 14.33
N GLY A 61 5.93 -7.58 14.63
CA GLY A 61 7.35 -7.43 14.28
C GLY A 61 7.56 -6.42 13.15
N SER A 62 8.62 -6.59 12.37
CA SER A 62 8.90 -5.72 11.22
C SER A 62 8.09 -6.16 10.00
N GLY A 63 7.42 -5.22 9.34
CA GLY A 63 6.64 -5.48 8.13
C GLY A 63 6.10 -4.21 7.48
N TRP A 64 5.25 -4.39 6.47
CA TRP A 64 4.66 -3.32 5.67
C TRP A 64 3.17 -3.59 5.42
N ALA A 65 2.37 -2.54 5.36
CA ALA A 65 1.07 -2.57 4.68
C ALA A 65 1.22 -1.95 3.29
N VAL A 66 0.60 -2.55 2.28
CA VAL A 66 0.78 -2.16 0.88
C VAL A 66 -0.57 -2.11 0.20
N LEU A 67 -0.93 -0.97 -0.40
CA LEU A 67 -2.02 -0.93 -1.37
C LEU A 67 -1.44 -1.42 -2.71
N ALA A 68 -1.96 -2.52 -3.22
CA ALA A 68 -1.52 -3.15 -4.46
C ALA A 68 -2.68 -3.32 -5.43
N TYR A 69 -2.35 -3.45 -6.72
CA TYR A 69 -3.29 -3.87 -7.75
C TYR A 69 -3.04 -5.33 -8.09
N ASP A 70 -4.03 -6.18 -7.83
CA ASP A 70 -4.01 -7.58 -8.22
C ASP A 70 -4.41 -7.70 -9.70
N GLN A 71 -3.47 -8.12 -10.53
CA GLN A 71 -3.65 -8.28 -11.97
C GLN A 71 -4.59 -9.44 -12.34
N ILE A 72 -4.74 -10.43 -11.45
CA ILE A 72 -5.62 -11.58 -11.67
C ILE A 72 -7.05 -11.21 -11.30
N ALA A 73 -7.24 -10.54 -10.16
CA ALA A 73 -8.55 -10.07 -9.72
C ALA A 73 -9.00 -8.79 -10.46
N GLY A 74 -8.07 -8.08 -11.09
CA GLY A 74 -8.32 -6.80 -11.76
C GLY A 74 -8.68 -5.67 -10.79
N LYS A 75 -8.23 -5.74 -9.53
CA LYS A 75 -8.77 -4.93 -8.43
C LYS A 75 -7.71 -4.51 -7.41
N LEU A 76 -7.97 -3.41 -6.69
CA LEU A 76 -7.13 -2.99 -5.57
C LEU A 76 -7.30 -3.91 -4.35
N THR A 77 -6.19 -4.16 -3.66
CA THR A 77 -6.12 -4.96 -2.43
C THR A 77 -5.14 -4.35 -1.44
N ILE A 78 -5.30 -4.72 -0.16
CA ILE A 78 -4.35 -4.44 0.93
C ILE A 78 -3.80 -5.76 1.43
#